data_AF-A0A2D4MXG9-F1
#
_entry.id   AF-A0A2D4MXG9-F1
#
_cell.length_a   1.000
_cell.length_b   1.000
_cell.length_c   1.000
_cell.angle_alpha   90.00
_cell.angle_beta   90.00
_cell.angle_gamma   90.00
#
_symmetry.space_group_name_H-M   'P 1'
#
loop_
_entity.id
_entity.type
_entity.pdbx_description
1 polymer ?
#
loop_
_entity_poly.entity_id
_entity_poly.type
_entity_poly.pdbx_seq_one_letter_code
_entity_poly.pdbx_strand_id
1 'polypeptide(L)'
;TSSCQKGESLADSVQTMTCYADVVVLRHPQPGAVELAAKHCRKPVINAGDGVGEHPTQGLLDIFTIREELGTVNGMTITMVGDLKHGRTVHSLARLLTLYRVSLRYVTPPNLRMPSDIFDFVASKGIKQVKMGGGRGEL
;
A
#
# COMPACT_ATOMS: atom_id res chain seq x y z
N THR A 1 -14.24 -19.76 11.66
CA THR A 1 -14.47 -21.16 11.23
C THR A 1 -13.96 -21.33 9.81
N SER A 2 -12.78 -21.91 9.69
CA SER A 2 -12.16 -22.40 8.45
C SER A 2 -11.02 -23.35 8.87
N SER A 3 -10.52 -24.16 7.95
CA SER A 3 -9.52 -25.23 8.06
C SER A 3 -8.28 -24.90 8.90
N CYS A 4 -7.99 -23.62 9.14
CA CYS A 4 -6.94 -23.15 10.06
C CYS A 4 -7.02 -23.77 11.46
N GLN A 5 -8.21 -24.16 11.96
CA GLN A 5 -8.34 -24.84 13.25
C GLN A 5 -7.78 -26.27 13.26
N LYS A 6 -7.53 -26.87 12.09
CA LYS A 6 -7.03 -28.25 11.96
C LYS A 6 -5.51 -28.34 11.74
N GLY A 7 -4.78 -27.22 11.79
CA GLY A 7 -3.32 -27.20 11.64
C GLY A 7 -2.83 -27.31 10.19
N GLU A 8 -3.70 -27.10 9.21
CA GLU A 8 -3.34 -27.03 7.79
C GLU A 8 -2.50 -25.78 7.51
N SER A 9 -1.45 -25.91 6.70
CA SER A 9 -0.61 -24.76 6.35
C SER A 9 -1.38 -23.79 5.44
N LEU A 10 -1.03 -22.50 5.49
CA LEU A 10 -1.63 -21.49 4.61
C LEU A 10 -1.42 -21.86 3.13
N ALA A 11 -0.28 -22.45 2.79
CA ALA A 11 0.02 -22.88 1.42
C ALA A 11 -0.93 -24.00 0.96
N ASP A 12 -1.18 -25.00 1.82
CA ASP A 12 -2.10 -26.12 1.49
C ASP A 12 -3.55 -25.62 1.35
N SER A 13 -3.98 -24.72 2.23
CA SER A 13 -5.30 -24.10 2.15
C SER A 13 -5.48 -23.31 0.85
N VAL A 14 -4.48 -22.51 0.46
CA VAL A 14 -4.51 -21.75 -0.79
C VAL A 14 -4.49 -22.68 -1.99
N GLN A 15 -3.62 -23.68 -2.00
CA GLN A 15 -3.52 -24.64 -3.10
C GLN A 15 -4.83 -25.42 -3.29
N THR A 16 -5.48 -25.83 -2.20
CA THR A 16 -6.80 -26.46 -2.25
C THR A 16 -7.86 -25.53 -2.83
N MET A 17 -7.92 -24.27 -2.37
CA MET A 17 -8.88 -23.29 -2.89
C MET A 17 -8.68 -22.99 -4.38
N THR A 18 -7.45 -23.06 -4.89
CA THR A 18 -7.15 -22.81 -6.31
C THR A 18 -7.66 -23.89 -7.24
N CYS A 19 -7.90 -25.10 -6.74
CA CYS A 19 -8.58 -26.15 -7.50
C CYS A 19 -10.05 -25.81 -7.77
N TYR A 20 -10.68 -24.98 -6.94
CA TYR A 20 -12.11 -24.67 -6.99
C TYR A 20 -12.44 -23.28 -7.55
N ALA A 21 -11.49 -22.34 -7.55
CA ALA A 21 -11.72 -20.95 -7.94
C ALA A 21 -10.70 -20.48 -8.97
N ASP A 22 -11.07 -19.58 -9.89
CA ASP A 22 -10.18 -19.06 -10.94
C ASP A 22 -9.31 -17.87 -10.52
N VAL A 23 -9.69 -17.21 -9.42
CA VAL A 23 -8.95 -16.13 -8.77
C VAL A 23 -9.10 -16.25 -7.27
N VAL A 24 -8.05 -15.92 -6.52
CA VAL A 24 -8.07 -15.93 -5.05
C VAL A 24 -7.84 -14.52 -4.52
N VAL A 25 -8.79 -14.00 -3.75
CA VAL A 25 -8.60 -12.76 -2.98
C VAL A 25 -8.26 -13.17 -1.55
N LEU A 26 -7.06 -12.83 -1.08
CA LEU A 26 -6.55 -13.27 0.22
C LEU A 26 -6.33 -12.09 1.17
N ARG A 27 -6.84 -12.22 2.38
CA ARG A 27 -6.58 -11.34 3.52
C ARG A 27 -6.08 -12.17 4.68
N HIS A 28 -4.89 -11.86 5.20
CA HIS A 28 -4.27 -12.65 6.26
C HIS A 28 -3.56 -11.75 7.28
N PRO A 29 -3.58 -12.04 8.59
CA PRO A 29 -2.99 -11.15 9.61
C PRO A 29 -1.45 -11.15 9.63
N GLN A 30 -0.81 -12.16 9.04
CA GLN A 30 0.66 -12.26 8.98
C GLN A 30 1.21 -11.53 7.74
N PRO A 31 2.19 -10.62 7.91
CA PRO A 31 2.90 -9.99 6.80
C PRO A 31 3.59 -11.03 5.89
N GLY A 32 3.54 -10.82 4.57
CA GLY A 32 4.14 -11.72 3.58
C GLY A 32 3.35 -13.01 3.33
N ALA A 33 2.25 -13.24 4.03
CA ALA A 33 1.39 -14.41 3.84
C ALA A 33 0.80 -14.48 2.42
N VAL A 34 0.43 -13.34 1.85
CA VAL A 34 -0.11 -13.30 0.49
C VAL A 34 0.96 -13.53 -0.55
N GLU A 35 2.18 -13.03 -0.33
CA GLU A 35 3.31 -13.31 -1.23
C GLU A 35 3.68 -14.81 -1.21
N LEU A 36 3.69 -15.42 -0.01
CA LEU A 36 3.91 -16.87 0.14
C LEU A 36 2.81 -17.67 -0.57
N ALA A 37 1.54 -17.28 -0.41
CA ALA A 37 0.42 -17.87 -1.11
C ALA A 37 0.56 -17.75 -2.63
N ALA A 38 0.97 -16.58 -3.14
CA ALA A 38 1.18 -16.35 -4.55
C ALA A 38 2.30 -17.22 -5.14
N LYS A 39 3.38 -17.51 -4.38
CA LYS A 39 4.47 -18.40 -4.81
C LYS A 39 4.04 -19.86 -5.01
N HIS A 40 3.02 -20.31 -4.27
CA HIS A 40 2.54 -21.69 -4.31
C HIS A 40 1.22 -21.85 -5.08
N CYS A 41 0.66 -20.74 -5.57
CA CYS A 41 -0.61 -20.70 -6.29
C CYS A 41 -0.38 -20.62 -7.80
N ARG A 42 -1.04 -21.49 -8.58
CA ARG A 42 -0.98 -21.45 -10.06
C ARG A 42 -1.92 -20.40 -10.68
N LYS A 43 -2.82 -19.83 -9.88
CA LYS A 43 -3.86 -18.89 -10.31
C LYS A 43 -3.58 -17.47 -9.76
N PRO A 44 -4.17 -16.41 -10.33
CA PRO A 44 -3.97 -15.06 -9.83
C PRO A 44 -4.39 -14.92 -8.36
N VAL A 45 -3.50 -14.36 -7.53
CA VAL A 45 -3.77 -14.03 -6.12
C VAL A 45 -3.79 -12.52 -5.95
N ILE A 46 -4.88 -11.99 -5.40
CA ILE A 46 -5.06 -10.57 -5.13
C ILE A 46 -4.89 -10.34 -3.62
N ASN A 47 -3.94 -9.46 -3.26
CA ASN A 47 -3.72 -9.06 -1.87
C ASN A 47 -4.80 -8.07 -1.40
N ALA A 48 -5.66 -8.51 -0.49
CA ALA A 48 -6.66 -7.67 0.19
C ALA A 48 -6.22 -7.24 1.61
N GLY A 49 -4.93 -7.37 1.91
CA GLY A 49 -4.26 -6.97 3.14
C GLY A 49 -3.52 -8.14 3.81
N ASP A 50 -2.21 -8.00 3.98
CA ASP A 50 -1.34 -8.96 4.67
C ASP A 50 -0.76 -8.36 5.97
N GLY A 51 -1.58 -8.34 7.01
CA GLY A 51 -1.16 -7.85 8.33
C GLY A 51 -0.70 -6.40 8.29
N VAL A 52 0.47 -6.12 8.89
CA VAL A 52 1.12 -4.78 8.92
C VAL A 52 1.76 -4.33 7.61
N GLY A 53 1.68 -5.14 6.55
CA GLY A 53 2.30 -4.87 5.25
C GLY A 53 1.56 -3.86 4.37
N GLU A 54 1.41 -4.17 3.09
CA GLU A 54 0.85 -3.26 2.09
C GLU A 54 -0.68 -3.43 1.94
N HIS A 55 -1.35 -2.36 1.48
CA HIS A 55 -2.77 -2.39 1.11
C HIS A 55 -2.97 -1.85 -0.31
N PRO A 56 -2.48 -2.57 -1.33
CA PRO A 56 -2.43 -2.07 -2.70
C PRO A 56 -3.82 -1.78 -3.28
N THR A 57 -4.84 -2.54 -2.91
CA THR A 57 -6.22 -2.32 -3.38
C THR A 57 -6.83 -1.01 -2.90
N GLN A 58 -6.45 -0.52 -1.71
CA GLN A 58 -6.92 0.78 -1.21
C GLN A 58 -6.21 1.92 -1.95
N GLY A 59 -4.90 1.79 -2.19
CA GLY A 59 -4.16 2.79 -2.96
C GLY A 59 -4.67 2.91 -4.42
N LEU A 60 -5.13 1.81 -5.02
CA LEU A 60 -5.77 1.83 -6.33
C LEU A 60 -7.11 2.58 -6.32
N LEU A 61 -7.94 2.38 -5.29
CA LEU A 61 -9.19 3.12 -5.12
C LEU A 61 -8.92 4.62 -4.96
N ASP A 62 -7.93 5.00 -4.15
CA ASP A 62 -7.59 6.41 -3.92
C ASP A 62 -7.16 7.10 -5.23
N ILE A 63 -6.35 6.43 -6.05
CA ILE A 63 -5.93 6.93 -7.37
C ILE A 63 -7.12 7.02 -8.33
N PHE A 64 -8.02 6.03 -8.31
CA PHE A 64 -9.22 6.03 -9.12
C PHE A 64 -10.10 7.23 -8.78
N THR A 65 -10.35 7.49 -7.50
CA THR A 65 -11.13 8.64 -7.02
C THR A 65 -10.51 9.96 -7.46
N ILE A 66 -9.18 10.13 -7.32
CA ILE A 66 -8.50 11.35 -7.78
C ILE A 66 -8.71 11.55 -9.30
N ARG A 67 -8.62 10.48 -10.08
CA ARG A 67 -8.78 10.55 -11.53
C ARG A 67 -10.22 10.86 -11.94
N GLU A 68 -11.23 10.30 -11.28
CA GLU A 68 -12.63 10.59 -11.57
C GLU A 68 -13.00 12.03 -11.20
N GLU A 69 -12.62 12.46 -10.00
CA GLU A 69 -13.00 13.79 -9.48
C GLU A 69 -12.26 14.94 -10.18
N LEU A 70 -11.01 14.71 -10.59
CA LEU A 70 -10.13 15.77 -11.09
C LEU A 70 -9.63 15.53 -12.53
N GLY A 71 -10.11 14.47 -13.19
CA GLY A 71 -9.84 14.11 -14.59
C GLY A 71 -8.46 13.49 -14.87
N THR A 72 -7.42 13.88 -14.14
CA THR A 72 -6.06 13.35 -14.30
C THR A 72 -5.31 13.36 -12.98
N VAL A 73 -4.42 12.40 -12.74
CA VAL A 73 -3.54 12.39 -11.56
C VAL A 73 -2.23 13.17 -11.83
N ASN A 74 -1.88 13.36 -13.11
CA ASN A 74 -0.63 14.03 -13.51
C ASN A 74 -0.70 15.55 -13.30
N GLY A 75 0.43 16.14 -12.91
CA GLY A 75 0.58 17.57 -12.61
C GLY A 75 0.16 17.96 -11.18
N MET A 76 -0.31 17.00 -10.38
CA MET A 76 -0.88 17.28 -9.07
C MET A 76 0.15 17.38 -7.96
N THR A 77 -0.17 18.20 -6.96
CA THR A 77 0.51 18.21 -5.68
C THR A 77 -0.35 17.54 -4.63
N ILE A 78 0.05 16.36 -4.17
CA ILE A 78 -0.71 15.56 -3.21
C ILE A 78 -0.11 15.78 -1.83
N THR A 79 -0.95 16.20 -0.89
CA THR A 79 -0.54 16.45 0.51
C THR A 79 -1.07 15.36 1.41
N MET A 80 -0.17 14.62 2.05
CA MET A 80 -0.48 13.56 3.00
C MET A 80 -0.33 14.09 4.42
N VAL A 81 -1.39 13.94 5.24
CA VAL A 81 -1.48 14.51 6.59
C VAL A 81 -1.81 13.41 7.59
N GLY A 82 -1.17 13.43 8.76
CA GLY A 82 -1.51 12.56 9.89
C GLY A 82 -0.40 11.57 10.27
N ASP A 83 -0.78 10.33 10.59
CA ASP A 83 0.17 9.27 10.95
C ASP A 83 0.75 8.59 9.71
N LEU A 84 1.83 9.14 9.18
CA LEU A 84 2.53 8.54 8.03
C LEU A 84 3.52 7.47 8.46
N LYS A 85 3.79 7.30 9.76
CA LYS A 85 4.69 6.24 10.26
C LYS A 85 4.01 4.88 10.21
N HIS A 86 2.74 4.81 10.62
CA HIS A 86 1.98 3.56 10.67
C HIS A 86 0.89 3.45 9.57
N GLY A 87 0.72 4.50 8.76
CA GLY A 87 -0.29 4.57 7.70
C GLY A 87 0.02 3.68 6.49
N ARG A 88 -0.35 2.39 6.56
CA ARG A 88 -0.14 1.40 5.48
C ARG A 88 -0.74 1.79 4.13
N THR A 89 -1.90 2.45 4.17
CA THR A 89 -2.59 2.96 2.97
C THR A 89 -1.76 4.07 2.32
N VAL A 90 -1.26 5.00 3.13
CA VAL A 90 -0.41 6.10 2.68
C VAL A 90 0.91 5.58 2.10
N HIS A 91 1.49 4.54 2.70
CA HIS A 91 2.70 3.89 2.19
C HIS A 91 2.48 3.33 0.78
N SER A 92 1.39 2.59 0.61
CA SER A 92 0.97 2.01 -0.67
C SER A 92 0.67 3.10 -1.70
N LEU A 93 -0.06 4.14 -1.30
CA LEU A 93 -0.41 5.27 -2.13
C LEU A 93 0.85 6.04 -2.59
N ALA A 94 1.79 6.33 -1.68
CA ALA A 94 3.04 7.02 -2.02
C ALA A 94 3.85 6.26 -3.07
N ARG A 95 3.92 4.92 -2.94
CA ARG A 95 4.58 4.05 -3.93
C ARG A 95 3.85 4.08 -5.27
N LEU A 96 2.52 3.93 -5.28
CA LEU A 96 1.74 3.93 -6.51
C LEU A 96 1.76 5.29 -7.23
N LEU A 97 1.77 6.40 -6.49
CA LEU A 97 1.85 7.74 -7.03
C LEU A 97 3.18 8.01 -7.78
N THR A 98 4.23 7.22 -7.53
CA THR A 98 5.47 7.30 -8.32
C THR A 98 5.29 6.92 -9.79
N LEU A 99 4.19 6.24 -10.14
CA LEU A 99 3.83 5.92 -11.52
C LEU A 99 3.22 7.11 -12.28
N TYR A 100 2.98 8.23 -11.58
CA TYR A 100 2.39 9.45 -12.12
C TYR A 100 3.34 10.65 -11.95
N ARG A 101 3.11 11.70 -12.74
CA ARG A 101 3.85 12.97 -12.62
C ARG A 101 3.26 13.82 -11.50
N VAL A 102 3.64 13.57 -10.26
CA VAL A 102 3.12 14.29 -9.09
C VAL A 102 4.22 14.95 -8.26
N SER A 103 3.81 15.82 -7.33
CA SER A 103 4.64 16.31 -6.23
C SER A 103 4.01 15.89 -4.91
N LEU A 104 4.79 15.37 -3.96
CA LEU A 104 4.30 14.93 -2.66
C LEU A 104 4.66 15.91 -1.55
N ARG A 105 3.72 16.19 -0.67
CA ARG A 105 3.91 16.97 0.55
C ARG A 105 3.52 16.14 1.76
N TYR A 106 4.30 16.20 2.83
CA TYR A 106 4.07 15.44 4.06
C TYR A 106 3.88 16.39 5.23
N VAL A 107 2.69 16.40 5.83
CA VAL A 107 2.37 17.23 7.00
C VAL A 107 2.18 16.32 8.21
N THR A 108 3.20 16.26 9.07
CA THR A 108 3.22 15.32 10.21
C THR A 108 3.95 15.89 11.40
N PRO A 109 3.57 15.53 12.63
CA PRO A 109 4.42 15.76 13.79
C PRO A 109 5.73 14.93 13.66
N PRO A 110 6.84 15.36 14.30
CA PRO A 110 8.14 14.73 14.13
C PRO A 110 8.20 13.22 14.43
N ASN A 111 7.35 12.74 15.32
CA ASN A 111 7.26 11.34 15.75
C ASN A 111 6.47 10.43 14.79
N LEU A 112 5.71 10.98 13.84
CA LEU A 112 4.84 10.25 12.91
C LEU A 112 5.21 10.48 11.43
N ARG A 113 6.48 10.78 11.17
CA ARG A 113 7.00 11.02 9.80
C ARG A 113 6.95 9.76 8.95
N MET A 114 6.90 9.96 7.63
CA MET A 114 7.03 8.90 6.64
C MET A 114 8.34 8.12 6.87
N PRO A 115 8.30 6.77 6.88
CA PRO A 115 9.48 5.92 6.93
C PRO A 115 10.51 6.28 5.86
N SER A 116 11.80 6.16 6.19
CA SER A 116 12.90 6.54 5.29
C SER A 116 12.95 5.68 4.04
N ASP A 117 12.69 4.38 4.15
CA ASP A 117 12.66 3.46 3.01
C ASP A 117 11.65 3.88 1.94
N ILE A 118 10.48 4.38 2.34
CA ILE A 118 9.45 4.87 1.41
C ILE A 118 9.87 6.22 0.83
N PHE A 119 10.35 7.13 1.66
CA PHE A 119 10.80 8.45 1.23
C PHE A 119 11.94 8.34 0.20
N ASP A 120 12.90 7.44 0.44
CA ASP A 120 14.03 7.17 -0.42
C ASP A 120 13.61 6.44 -1.70
N PHE A 121 12.65 5.50 -1.61
CA PHE A 121 12.05 4.88 -2.78
C PHE A 121 11.40 5.91 -3.70
N VAL A 122 10.59 6.83 -3.15
CA VAL A 122 9.96 7.90 -3.93
C VAL A 122 11.01 8.84 -4.52
N ALA A 123 12.08 9.15 -3.77
CA ALA A 123 13.19 9.97 -4.26
C ALA A 123 13.92 9.31 -5.43
N SER A 124 14.12 7.98 -5.38
CA SER A 124 14.76 7.22 -6.47
C SER A 124 13.98 7.27 -7.78
N LYS A 125 12.68 7.59 -7.72
CA LYS A 125 11.82 7.77 -8.90
C LYS A 125 11.79 9.21 -9.42
N GLY A 126 12.56 10.13 -8.83
CA GLY A 126 12.66 11.52 -9.26
C GLY A 126 11.44 12.38 -8.91
N ILE A 127 10.59 11.92 -7.99
CA ILE A 127 9.38 12.65 -7.57
C ILE A 127 9.77 13.75 -6.57
N LYS A 128 9.24 14.97 -6.77
CA LYS A 128 9.45 16.10 -5.85
C LYS A 128 8.76 15.84 -4.51
N GLN A 129 9.51 15.97 -3.41
CA GLN A 129 9.02 15.72 -2.05
C GLN A 129 9.28 16.92 -1.13
N VAL A 130 8.31 17.30 -0.31
CA VAL A 130 8.44 18.38 0.69
C VAL A 130 7.93 17.91 2.05
N LYS A 131 8.75 18.05 3.10
CA LYS A 131 8.35 17.78 4.50
C LYS A 131 7.92 19.10 5.14
N MET A 132 6.66 19.18 5.56
CA MET A 132 6.07 20.32 6.25
C MET A 132 5.94 19.96 7.74
N GLY A 133 6.86 20.46 8.56
CA GLY A 133 6.79 20.32 10.02
C GLY A 133 6.07 21.52 10.62
N GLY A 134 5.15 21.29 11.55
CA GLY A 134 4.49 22.35 12.32
C GLY A 134 5.49 23.15 13.16
N GLY A 135 6.12 24.12 12.53
CA GLY A 135 6.86 25.21 13.15
C GLY A 135 6.55 26.44 12.32
N ARG A 136 5.88 27.42 12.93
CA ARG A 136 5.95 28.78 12.39
C ARG A 136 7.43 29.16 12.40
N GLY A 137 8.00 29.41 11.24
CA GLY A 137 9.37 29.90 11.12
C GLY A 137 10.00 29.49 9.80
N GLU A 138 10.27 30.51 8.98
CA GLU A 138 11.13 30.52 7.77
C GLU A 138 10.46 29.95 6.50
N LEU A 139 10.05 30.73 5.48
CA LEU A 139 10.13 32.15 5.14
C LEU A 139 8.89 32.47 4.29
#